data_AF-A0M6J1-F1
#
_entry.id   AF-A0M6J1-F1
#
_cell.length_a   1.000
_cell.length_b   1.000
_cell.length_c   1.000
_cell.angle_alpha   90.00
_cell.angle_beta   90.00
_cell.angle_gamma   90.00
#
_symmetry.space_group_name_H-M   'P 1'
#
loop_
_entity.id
_entity.type
_entity.pdbx_description
1 polymer ?
#
loop_
_entity_poly.entity_id
_entity_poly.type
_entity_poly.pdbx_seq_one_letter_code
_entity_poly.pdbx_strand_id
1 'polypeptide(L)'
;MLKRKFLMLLLLAGISTLAQEKKNKERVEKANFRVQIFQKSDDTEIKLAEPDPEFKDKLPISAVIRDSSKVKLKDLPHAQTIDSLWMLELTNSDLFDEMQESIKEQDYEEVVYKELPTDTLKARLAKLNARTPFNIEYNPILESVIKSYLKRNKRGMERLMALSSYYFPMFEQELDKYDIPLEIKYLAIVESALNPRARSRVGATGLWQFMFTTGKMHDLDVSSYVDERMDPERSTEAAAQYLASLYKVFGDWDLALASYNSGPGNVSKAIRRSGGSTDYWHLRRFLPRETAGYVPAFLATLYLFEYANEHNFQPSKPDVVYFETDTIQVKQLLNFDQITKVTGVEKEMLQFLNPSFKLDIIPFVEDEKYSLRLPKQATGKFVSNESAIYDFAENQLVEEKKQLPKYVKTEDRIRYRVRSGDYLGKIAEKYGVGISSIKRWNNMRSNNLRVGQYLTIYPRKPVEVASSSKSSNSSENSNARIYTVKNGDSLWSISKKFPGVTVQNLRSWNDMNTSSLKPGMKLKLSKS
;
A
#
# COMPACT_ATOMS: atom_id res chain seq x y z
N MET A 1 43.95 7.96 -61.40
CA MET A 1 45.34 7.48 -61.30
C MET A 1 46.10 8.45 -60.39
N LEU A 2 46.80 8.00 -59.34
CA LEU A 2 47.49 8.81 -58.30
C LEU A 2 46.53 9.72 -57.45
N LYS A 3 46.68 9.96 -56.13
CA LYS A 3 47.79 10.37 -55.22
C LYS A 3 48.23 11.84 -55.40
N ARG A 4 48.63 12.64 -54.39
CA ARG A 4 48.42 12.71 -52.91
C ARG A 4 49.30 13.88 -52.37
N LYS A 5 48.85 14.71 -51.40
CA LYS A 5 49.69 15.63 -50.56
C LYS A 5 50.39 16.79 -51.33
N PHE A 6 51.04 17.83 -50.75
CA PHE A 6 51.44 18.21 -49.35
C PHE A 6 51.55 19.78 -49.24
N LEU A 7 51.15 20.46 -48.15
CA LEU A 7 51.95 20.95 -46.98
C LEU A 7 52.59 22.38 -47.08
N MET A 8 52.23 23.26 -46.12
CA MET A 8 53.08 24.29 -45.48
C MET A 8 52.44 24.77 -44.14
N LEU A 9 53.10 25.58 -43.30
CA LEU A 9 54.12 25.19 -42.29
C LEU A 9 54.92 26.42 -41.76
N LEU A 10 54.61 26.95 -40.55
CA LEU A 10 55.38 27.93 -39.74
C LEU A 10 54.78 27.91 -38.29
N LEU A 11 55.43 28.12 -37.12
CA LEU A 11 56.74 28.66 -36.64
C LEU A 11 56.82 30.20 -36.57
N LEU A 12 57.29 30.88 -35.49
CA LEU A 12 57.85 30.52 -34.15
C LEU A 12 57.06 31.27 -33.01
N ALA A 13 57.36 31.30 -31.70
CA ALA A 13 58.50 30.91 -30.83
C ALA A 13 57.99 30.23 -29.51
N GLY A 14 58.54 30.27 -28.27
CA GLY A 14 59.60 31.01 -27.55
C GLY A 14 59.03 31.91 -26.43
N ILE A 15 59.56 32.06 -25.19
CA ILE A 15 60.75 31.51 -24.48
C ILE A 15 60.34 31.07 -23.03
N SER A 16 61.20 30.31 -22.34
CA SER A 16 61.11 29.70 -20.98
C SER A 16 61.25 30.71 -19.80
N THR A 17 61.04 30.40 -18.49
CA THR A 17 61.61 29.29 -17.66
C THR A 17 60.83 28.93 -16.35
N LEU A 18 60.95 27.63 -15.98
CA LEU A 18 61.05 26.97 -14.64
C LEU A 18 60.15 27.31 -13.40
N ALA A 19 59.92 26.23 -12.62
CA ALA A 19 59.68 26.15 -11.15
C ALA A 19 58.25 26.28 -10.54
N GLN A 20 57.55 25.13 -10.51
CA GLN A 20 56.95 24.49 -9.31
C GLN A 20 55.71 25.08 -8.58
N GLU A 21 54.94 24.15 -7.99
CA GLU A 21 53.78 24.27 -7.06
C GLU A 21 52.32 24.34 -7.59
N LYS A 22 51.46 23.67 -6.79
CA LYS A 22 50.00 23.80 -6.59
C LYS A 22 49.01 23.50 -7.73
N LYS A 23 48.60 22.23 -7.72
CA LYS A 23 47.24 21.70 -7.91
C LYS A 23 46.11 22.77 -8.04
N ASN A 24 45.37 22.70 -9.13
CA ASN A 24 44.08 22.00 -9.10
C ASN A 24 43.67 21.52 -10.50
N LYS A 25 43.10 20.32 -10.57
CA LYS A 25 42.54 19.73 -11.80
C LYS A 25 41.28 18.99 -11.41
N GLU A 26 40.12 19.51 -11.79
CA GLU A 26 38.83 18.94 -11.37
C GLU A 26 38.69 17.52 -11.93
N ARG A 27 38.58 16.55 -11.02
CA ARG A 27 38.16 15.19 -11.35
C ARG A 27 36.64 15.15 -11.32
N VAL A 28 36.03 14.86 -12.45
CA VAL A 28 34.65 14.36 -12.47
C VAL A 28 34.68 12.94 -11.89
N GLU A 29 34.33 12.80 -10.61
CA GLU A 29 34.21 11.49 -9.99
C GLU A 29 32.96 10.78 -10.51
N LYS A 30 33.18 9.74 -11.31
CA LYS A 30 32.13 8.76 -11.60
C LYS A 30 31.82 8.00 -10.32
N ALA A 31 30.54 7.93 -9.95
CA ALA A 31 30.08 7.14 -8.81
C ALA A 31 30.25 5.63 -9.11
N ASN A 32 31.40 5.08 -8.73
CA ASN A 32 31.64 3.64 -8.79
C ASN A 32 30.85 2.93 -7.69
N PHE A 33 29.65 2.44 -8.02
CA PHE A 33 28.93 1.50 -7.16
C PHE A 33 29.70 0.17 -7.10
N ARG A 34 30.53 0.01 -6.05
CA ARG A 34 31.16 -1.27 -5.72
C ARG A 34 30.14 -2.16 -5.00
N VAL A 35 29.80 -3.29 -5.62
CA VAL A 35 28.99 -4.34 -4.98
C VAL A 35 29.86 -5.06 -3.95
N GLN A 36 29.34 -5.24 -2.73
CA GLN A 36 29.93 -6.11 -1.72
C GLN A 36 29.21 -7.46 -1.73
N ILE A 37 29.97 -8.55 -1.71
CA ILE A 37 29.42 -9.91 -1.75
C ILE A 37 29.27 -10.42 -0.31
N PHE A 38 28.02 -10.69 0.07
CA PHE A 38 27.67 -11.28 1.36
C PHE A 38 27.49 -12.79 1.19
N GLN A 39 28.13 -13.57 2.05
CA GLN A 39 27.92 -15.02 2.14
C GLN A 39 27.04 -15.31 3.37
N LYS A 40 25.96 -16.06 3.15
CA LYS A 40 25.14 -16.61 4.23
C LYS A 40 25.84 -17.86 4.78
N SER A 41 26.18 -17.86 6.07
CA SER A 41 26.66 -19.04 6.79
C SER A 41 25.64 -19.38 7.88
N ASP A 42 24.74 -20.30 7.54
CA ASP A 42 23.58 -20.71 8.33
C ASP A 42 22.60 -19.58 8.70
N ASP A 43 21.47 -19.92 9.33
CA ASP A 43 20.30 -19.03 9.51
C ASP A 43 20.47 -17.91 10.56
N THR A 44 21.71 -17.65 11.00
CA THR A 44 22.02 -16.63 12.02
C THR A 44 23.23 -15.75 11.73
N GLU A 45 24.09 -16.07 10.74
CA GLU A 45 25.26 -15.24 10.42
C GLU A 45 25.38 -14.90 8.93
N ILE A 46 25.35 -13.61 8.63
CA ILE A 46 25.73 -13.05 7.34
C ILE A 46 27.18 -12.55 7.48
N LYS A 47 28.09 -13.07 6.65
CA LYS A 47 29.50 -12.69 6.64
C LYS A 47 29.85 -11.94 5.36
N LEU A 48 30.62 -10.85 5.50
CA LEU A 48 31.24 -10.15 4.37
C LEU A 48 32.41 -10.99 3.85
N ALA A 49 32.35 -11.38 2.57
CA ALA A 49 33.53 -11.89 1.89
C ALA A 49 34.48 -10.71 1.60
N GLU A 50 35.75 -10.84 1.97
CA GLU A 50 36.84 -9.87 1.71
C GLU A 50 36.47 -8.40 2.02
N PRO A 51 36.23 -8.04 3.31
CA PRO A 51 35.85 -6.68 3.69
C PRO A 51 36.94 -5.65 3.36
N ASP A 52 36.55 -4.55 2.72
CA ASP A 52 37.45 -3.46 2.30
C ASP A 52 38.20 -2.86 3.52
N PRO A 53 39.56 -2.83 3.50
CA PRO A 53 40.37 -2.37 4.63
C PRO A 53 40.04 -0.95 5.14
N GLU A 54 39.48 -0.07 4.31
CA GLU A 54 39.17 1.32 4.69
C GLU A 54 37.93 1.45 5.61
N PHE A 55 37.09 0.39 5.66
CA PHE A 55 35.77 0.41 6.31
C PHE A 55 35.61 -0.59 7.46
N LYS A 56 36.59 -1.48 7.68
CA LYS A 56 36.57 -2.53 8.73
C LYS A 56 36.13 -2.03 10.10
N ASP A 57 36.61 -0.86 10.51
CA ASP A 57 36.39 -0.27 11.84
C ASP A 57 35.28 0.81 11.86
N LYS A 58 34.47 0.93 10.79
CA LYS A 58 33.42 1.96 10.63
C LYS A 58 32.02 1.40 10.38
N LEU A 59 31.86 0.08 10.32
CA LEU A 59 30.54 -0.55 10.25
C LEU A 59 29.78 -0.35 11.57
N PRO A 60 28.45 -0.14 11.54
CA PRO A 60 27.67 0.03 12.75
C PRO A 60 27.74 -1.23 13.62
N ILE A 61 27.80 -1.03 14.95
CA ILE A 61 27.83 -2.10 15.95
C ILE A 61 26.70 -3.10 15.66
N SER A 62 27.03 -4.39 15.73
CA SER A 62 26.14 -5.48 15.35
C SER A 62 24.75 -5.34 15.99
N ALA A 63 23.73 -5.33 15.13
CA ALA A 63 22.34 -5.51 15.54
C ALA A 63 22.13 -6.97 15.97
N VAL A 64 22.67 -7.33 17.15
CA VAL A 64 22.42 -8.61 17.79
C VAL A 64 20.96 -8.61 18.23
N ILE A 65 20.08 -9.10 17.36
CA ILE A 65 18.65 -9.29 17.66
C ILE A 65 18.54 -10.41 18.71
N ARG A 66 18.71 -10.04 19.99
CA ARG A 66 18.35 -10.86 21.14
C ARG A 66 16.83 -10.83 21.33
N ASP A 67 16.10 -11.34 20.34
CA ASP A 67 14.76 -11.84 20.57
C ASP A 67 14.84 -13.36 20.77
N SER A 68 14.90 -13.76 22.03
CA SER A 68 14.94 -15.16 22.44
C SER A 68 13.55 -15.80 22.51
N SER A 69 12.55 -15.24 21.81
CA SER A 69 11.16 -15.72 21.81
C SER A 69 10.63 -16.17 20.44
N LYS A 70 11.50 -16.61 19.51
CA LYS A 70 11.08 -17.29 18.28
C LYS A 70 10.23 -18.54 18.59
N VAL A 71 8.92 -18.41 18.48
CA VAL A 71 7.96 -19.50 18.65
C VAL A 71 8.16 -20.52 17.53
N LYS A 72 8.70 -21.69 17.84
CA LYS A 72 8.89 -22.77 16.87
C LYS A 72 7.70 -23.72 16.89
N LEU A 73 6.69 -23.42 16.09
CA LEU A 73 5.55 -24.32 15.85
C LEU A 73 6.04 -25.69 15.36
N LYS A 74 5.41 -26.76 15.85
CA LYS A 74 5.67 -28.12 15.38
C LYS A 74 4.75 -28.47 14.21
N ASP A 75 5.28 -29.21 13.25
CA ASP A 75 4.50 -29.74 12.12
C ASP A 75 4.30 -31.25 12.27
N LEU A 76 3.35 -31.83 11.53
CA LEU A 76 3.08 -33.27 11.52
C LEU A 76 3.74 -33.91 10.27
N PRO A 77 4.87 -34.64 10.39
CA PRO A 77 5.68 -35.04 9.23
C PRO A 77 4.93 -35.89 8.20
N HIS A 78 3.95 -36.69 8.63
CA HIS A 78 3.12 -37.49 7.72
C HIS A 78 2.15 -36.62 6.90
N ALA A 79 1.50 -35.64 7.54
CA ALA A 79 0.63 -34.68 6.85
C ALA A 79 1.46 -33.82 5.88
N GLN A 80 2.58 -33.27 6.34
CA GLN A 80 3.52 -32.52 5.49
C GLN A 80 3.96 -33.34 4.25
N THR A 81 4.10 -34.66 4.38
CA THR A 81 4.44 -35.53 3.23
C THR A 81 3.27 -35.66 2.25
N ILE A 82 2.04 -35.82 2.74
CA ILE A 82 0.82 -35.86 1.91
C ILE A 82 0.62 -34.52 1.19
N ASP A 83 0.73 -33.40 1.92
CA ASP A 83 0.64 -32.05 1.37
C ASP A 83 1.68 -31.83 0.27
N SER A 84 2.92 -32.31 0.45
CA SER A 84 3.98 -32.18 -0.56
C SER A 84 3.69 -32.99 -1.83
N LEU A 85 3.12 -34.19 -1.70
CA LEU A 85 2.74 -35.02 -2.84
C LEU A 85 1.53 -34.43 -3.60
N TRP A 86 0.52 -33.93 -2.87
CA TRP A 86 -0.62 -33.25 -3.46
C TRP A 86 -0.22 -31.93 -4.14
N MET A 87 0.76 -31.21 -3.58
CA MET A 87 1.32 -30.02 -4.20
C MET A 87 2.01 -30.34 -5.54
N LEU A 88 2.75 -31.46 -5.61
CA LEU A 88 3.36 -31.92 -6.86
C LEU A 88 2.31 -32.27 -7.92
N GLU A 89 1.24 -32.98 -7.54
CA GLU A 89 0.13 -33.32 -8.45
C GLU A 89 -0.55 -32.06 -9.01
N LEU A 90 -0.83 -31.07 -8.18
CA LEU A 90 -1.38 -29.77 -8.60
C LEU A 90 -0.45 -29.00 -9.55
N THR A 91 0.88 -29.22 -9.49
CA THR A 91 1.85 -28.65 -10.43
C THR A 91 2.12 -29.51 -11.67
N ASN A 92 1.69 -30.78 -11.70
CA ASN A 92 1.91 -31.70 -12.83
C ASN A 92 0.80 -31.62 -13.90
N SER A 93 -0.11 -30.65 -13.82
CA SER A 93 -1.06 -30.38 -14.89
C SER A 93 -0.35 -29.73 -16.09
N ASP A 94 -0.64 -30.16 -17.32
CA ASP A 94 -0.02 -29.64 -18.55
C ASP A 94 -0.11 -28.10 -18.68
N LEU A 95 -1.14 -27.50 -18.08
CA LEU A 95 -1.35 -26.04 -18.00
C LEU A 95 -0.32 -25.30 -17.13
N PHE A 96 0.31 -25.97 -16.15
CA PHE A 96 1.26 -25.35 -15.23
C PHE A 96 2.67 -25.26 -15.82
N ASP A 97 3.11 -26.26 -16.59
CA ASP A 97 4.44 -26.23 -17.21
C ASP A 97 4.52 -25.16 -18.33
N GLU A 98 3.48 -24.98 -19.15
CA GLU A 98 3.41 -23.83 -20.08
C GLU A 98 3.54 -22.49 -19.32
N MET A 99 2.95 -22.38 -18.13
CA MET A 99 3.06 -21.21 -17.26
C MET A 99 4.42 -21.07 -16.55
N GLN A 100 5.22 -22.13 -16.40
CA GLN A 100 6.54 -22.06 -15.77
C GLN A 100 7.70 -21.95 -16.77
N GLU A 101 7.67 -22.65 -17.91
CA GLU A 101 8.70 -22.53 -18.93
C GLU A 101 8.75 -21.12 -19.52
N SER A 102 7.57 -20.56 -19.84
CA SER A 102 7.44 -19.18 -20.34
C SER A 102 7.99 -18.12 -19.37
N ILE A 103 8.12 -18.42 -18.07
CA ILE A 103 8.68 -17.53 -17.04
C ILE A 103 10.18 -17.76 -16.79
N LYS A 104 10.71 -18.95 -17.09
CA LYS A 104 12.11 -19.33 -16.79
C LYS A 104 13.13 -18.83 -17.81
N GLU A 105 12.76 -18.73 -19.09
CA GLU A 105 13.69 -18.44 -20.19
C GLU A 105 13.40 -17.11 -20.93
N GLN A 106 13.53 -15.98 -20.23
CA GLN A 106 13.36 -14.66 -20.85
C GLN A 106 14.53 -13.70 -20.56
N ASP A 107 15.44 -13.58 -21.53
CA ASP A 107 16.38 -12.45 -21.59
C ASP A 107 15.60 -11.14 -21.81
N TYR A 108 15.88 -10.13 -20.98
CA TYR A 108 15.20 -8.84 -21.02
C TYR A 108 15.78 -7.92 -22.11
N GLU A 109 15.21 -7.96 -23.31
CA GLU A 109 15.44 -6.94 -24.34
C GLU A 109 14.43 -5.79 -24.24
N GLU A 110 14.89 -4.55 -24.47
CA GLU A 110 14.02 -3.35 -24.44
C GLU A 110 13.17 -3.24 -25.72
N VAL A 111 12.04 -3.94 -25.74
CA VAL A 111 11.14 -4.02 -26.90
C VAL A 111 10.62 -2.64 -27.33
N VAL A 112 11.07 -2.18 -28.50
CA VAL A 112 10.53 -0.99 -29.18
C VAL A 112 9.07 -1.22 -29.56
N TYR A 113 8.16 -0.35 -29.12
CA TYR A 113 6.73 -0.44 -29.46
C TYR A 113 6.51 -0.27 -30.96
N LYS A 114 6.24 -1.39 -31.65
CA LYS A 114 5.74 -1.43 -33.03
C LYS A 114 4.23 -1.21 -33.00
N GLU A 115 3.72 -0.24 -33.75
CA GLU A 115 2.28 0.05 -33.71
C GLU A 115 1.44 -1.11 -34.27
N LEU A 116 0.44 -1.53 -33.50
CA LEU A 116 -0.55 -2.52 -33.89
C LEU A 116 -1.28 -2.11 -35.19
N PRO A 117 -1.17 -2.87 -36.29
CA PRO A 117 -1.90 -2.56 -37.52
C PRO A 117 -3.41 -2.77 -37.33
N THR A 118 -4.22 -1.87 -37.88
CA THR A 118 -5.68 -1.87 -37.74
C THR A 118 -6.31 -3.15 -38.29
N ASP A 119 -5.78 -3.75 -39.36
CA ASP A 119 -6.33 -5.00 -39.92
C ASP A 119 -5.92 -6.24 -39.12
N THR A 120 -4.73 -6.22 -38.49
CA THR A 120 -4.35 -7.22 -37.47
C THR A 120 -5.29 -7.15 -36.26
N LEU A 121 -5.66 -5.94 -35.82
CA LEU A 121 -6.64 -5.75 -34.75
C LEU A 121 -8.02 -6.28 -35.16
N LYS A 122 -8.55 -5.93 -36.35
CA LYS A 122 -9.84 -6.45 -36.84
C LYS A 122 -9.88 -7.98 -36.85
N ALA A 123 -8.84 -8.62 -37.40
CA ALA A 123 -8.75 -10.08 -37.45
C ALA A 123 -8.71 -10.73 -36.06
N ARG A 124 -8.05 -10.09 -35.09
CA ARG A 124 -8.01 -10.54 -33.69
C ARG A 124 -9.35 -10.32 -32.96
N LEU A 125 -10.01 -9.17 -33.14
CA LEU A 125 -11.34 -8.92 -32.56
C LEU A 125 -12.39 -9.91 -33.09
N ALA A 126 -12.38 -10.19 -34.39
CA ALA A 126 -13.26 -11.19 -35.00
C ALA A 126 -13.04 -12.61 -34.41
N LYS A 127 -11.78 -12.98 -34.10
CA LYS A 127 -11.48 -14.24 -33.39
C LYS A 127 -12.00 -14.26 -31.95
N LEU A 128 -11.98 -13.13 -31.23
CA LEU A 128 -12.57 -13.03 -29.89
C LEU A 128 -14.11 -13.13 -29.94
N ASN A 129 -14.75 -12.40 -30.86
CA ASN A 129 -16.20 -12.46 -31.06
C ASN A 129 -16.68 -13.89 -31.42
N ALA A 130 -15.83 -14.70 -32.05
CA ALA A 130 -16.15 -16.08 -32.42
C ALA A 130 -15.98 -17.09 -31.26
N ARG A 131 -15.38 -16.70 -30.12
CA ARG A 131 -15.11 -17.61 -28.97
C ARG A 131 -15.66 -17.14 -27.62
N THR A 132 -16.29 -15.95 -27.57
CA THR A 132 -16.81 -15.33 -26.35
C THR A 132 -18.27 -14.94 -26.55
N PRO A 133 -19.10 -14.84 -25.50
CA PRO A 133 -20.52 -14.44 -25.61
C PRO A 133 -20.73 -12.91 -25.69
N PHE A 134 -19.71 -12.16 -26.13
CA PHE A 134 -19.72 -10.69 -26.21
C PHE A 134 -19.71 -10.20 -27.66
N ASN A 135 -20.30 -9.02 -27.90
CA ASN A 135 -20.39 -8.40 -29.23
C ASN A 135 -19.11 -7.60 -29.56
N ILE A 136 -17.99 -8.31 -29.68
CA ILE A 136 -16.63 -7.77 -29.88
C ILE A 136 -16.39 -7.35 -31.35
N GLU A 137 -17.22 -6.43 -31.85
CA GLU A 137 -17.04 -5.83 -33.17
C GLU A 137 -15.87 -4.84 -33.24
N TYR A 138 -15.33 -4.62 -34.44
CA TYR A 138 -14.36 -3.55 -34.67
C TYR A 138 -15.02 -2.18 -34.58
N ASN A 139 -14.57 -1.38 -33.60
CA ASN A 139 -14.95 0.02 -33.46
C ASN A 139 -13.70 0.92 -33.38
N PRO A 140 -13.62 2.06 -34.11
CA PRO A 140 -12.49 2.99 -34.00
C PRO A 140 -12.23 3.52 -32.59
N ILE A 141 -13.26 3.54 -31.72
CA ILE A 141 -13.14 3.91 -30.31
C ILE A 141 -12.44 2.80 -29.53
N LEU A 142 -12.77 1.53 -29.79
CA LEU A 142 -12.12 0.37 -29.18
C LEU A 142 -10.64 0.28 -29.60
N GLU A 143 -10.32 0.49 -30.88
CA GLU A 143 -8.94 0.60 -31.35
C GLU A 143 -8.16 1.69 -30.60
N SER A 144 -8.76 2.87 -30.42
CA SER A 144 -8.14 3.99 -29.71
C SER A 144 -7.85 3.66 -28.24
N VAL A 145 -8.76 2.96 -27.55
CA VAL A 145 -8.54 2.50 -26.16
C VAL A 145 -7.42 1.44 -26.10
N ILE A 146 -7.47 0.42 -26.96
CA ILE A 146 -6.46 -0.64 -27.05
C ILE A 146 -5.07 -0.05 -27.32
N LYS A 147 -4.92 0.78 -28.35
CA LYS A 147 -3.64 1.45 -28.68
C LYS A 147 -3.18 2.38 -27.56
N SER A 148 -4.09 3.05 -26.85
CA SER A 148 -3.75 3.85 -25.67
C SER A 148 -3.23 3.01 -24.51
N TYR A 149 -3.81 1.84 -24.25
CA TYR A 149 -3.38 0.94 -23.15
C TYR A 149 -2.00 0.35 -23.45
N LEU A 150 -1.82 -0.24 -24.64
CA LEU A 150 -0.54 -0.79 -25.11
C LEU A 150 0.60 0.25 -25.03
N LYS A 151 0.35 1.49 -25.50
CA LYS A 151 1.36 2.55 -25.53
C LYS A 151 1.72 3.12 -24.15
N ARG A 152 0.83 3.09 -23.16
CA ARG A 152 0.99 3.84 -21.90
C ARG A 152 1.26 2.99 -20.67
N ASN A 153 0.86 1.72 -20.66
CA ASN A 153 0.69 0.98 -19.41
C ASN A 153 1.29 -0.43 -19.40
N LYS A 154 2.33 -0.73 -20.21
CA LYS A 154 2.91 -2.09 -20.32
C LYS A 154 3.21 -2.72 -18.95
N ARG A 155 4.11 -2.10 -18.17
CA ARG A 155 4.46 -2.53 -16.79
C ARG A 155 3.28 -2.58 -15.82
N GLY A 156 2.30 -1.69 -15.98
CA GLY A 156 1.10 -1.70 -15.15
C GLY A 156 0.19 -2.89 -15.45
N MET A 157 0.14 -3.31 -16.71
CA MET A 157 -0.59 -4.51 -17.14
C MET A 157 0.15 -5.79 -16.79
N GLU A 158 1.48 -5.83 -16.91
CA GLU A 158 2.32 -6.98 -16.50
C GLU A 158 2.12 -7.30 -15.00
N ARG A 159 2.05 -6.27 -14.15
CA ARG A 159 1.69 -6.41 -12.74
C ARG A 159 0.25 -6.94 -12.54
N LEU A 160 -0.70 -6.57 -13.41
CA LEU A 160 -2.08 -7.05 -13.34
C LEU A 160 -2.20 -8.51 -13.80
N MET A 161 -1.43 -8.91 -14.82
CA MET A 161 -1.31 -10.29 -15.29
C MET A 161 -0.63 -11.19 -14.25
N ALA A 162 0.38 -10.68 -13.52
CA ALA A 162 0.94 -11.37 -12.38
C ALA A 162 -0.13 -11.57 -11.27
N LEU A 163 -0.84 -10.51 -10.88
CA LEU A 163 -1.89 -10.58 -9.85
C LEU A 163 -3.09 -11.44 -10.25
N SER A 164 -3.45 -11.51 -11.53
CA SER A 164 -4.59 -12.33 -11.97
C SER A 164 -4.38 -13.82 -11.73
N SER A 165 -3.14 -14.31 -11.71
CA SER A 165 -2.85 -15.72 -11.37
C SER A 165 -3.27 -16.13 -9.95
N TYR A 166 -3.43 -15.16 -9.04
CA TYR A 166 -3.94 -15.38 -7.70
C TYR A 166 -5.46 -15.17 -7.60
N TYR A 167 -5.99 -14.12 -8.24
CA TYR A 167 -7.41 -13.74 -8.11
C TYR A 167 -8.36 -14.42 -9.11
N PHE A 168 -7.94 -14.67 -10.35
CA PHE A 168 -8.85 -15.22 -11.37
C PHE A 168 -9.38 -16.62 -11.05
N PRO A 169 -8.64 -17.56 -10.44
CA PRO A 169 -9.21 -18.86 -10.06
C PRO A 169 -10.38 -18.73 -9.07
N MET A 170 -10.30 -17.76 -8.13
CA MET A 170 -11.42 -17.45 -7.22
C MET A 170 -12.62 -16.88 -8.00
N PHE A 171 -12.35 -16.04 -9.00
CA PHE A 171 -13.41 -15.42 -9.80
C PHE A 171 -14.08 -16.45 -10.71
N GLU A 172 -13.31 -17.29 -11.38
CA GLU A 172 -13.79 -18.28 -12.34
C GLU A 172 -14.70 -19.30 -11.65
N GLN A 173 -14.34 -19.76 -10.44
CA GLN A 173 -15.19 -20.62 -9.60
C GLN A 173 -16.56 -19.99 -9.31
N GLU A 174 -16.59 -18.72 -8.88
CA GLU A 174 -17.82 -18.04 -8.50
C GLU A 174 -18.61 -17.48 -9.70
N LEU A 175 -17.98 -17.30 -10.87
CA LEU A 175 -18.67 -16.94 -12.12
C LEU A 175 -19.37 -18.16 -12.74
N ASP A 176 -18.68 -19.29 -12.83
CA ASP A 176 -19.20 -20.56 -13.37
C ASP A 176 -20.45 -21.05 -12.59
N LYS A 177 -20.38 -20.98 -11.25
CA LYS A 177 -21.46 -21.26 -10.29
C LYS A 177 -22.79 -20.52 -10.55
N TYR A 178 -22.78 -19.42 -11.32
CA TYR A 178 -23.97 -18.63 -11.68
C TYR A 178 -24.20 -18.51 -13.20
N ASP A 179 -23.61 -19.40 -14.01
CA ASP A 179 -23.66 -19.38 -15.48
C ASP A 179 -23.14 -18.06 -16.10
N ILE A 180 -22.15 -17.41 -15.47
CA ILE A 180 -21.60 -16.13 -15.91
C ILE A 180 -20.37 -16.33 -16.80
N PRO A 181 -20.27 -15.64 -17.96
CA PRO A 181 -19.09 -15.72 -18.83
C PRO A 181 -17.79 -15.40 -18.09
N LEU A 182 -16.80 -16.28 -18.18
CA LEU A 182 -15.56 -16.17 -17.42
C LEU A 182 -14.77 -14.90 -17.75
N GLU A 183 -14.95 -14.31 -18.93
CA GLU A 183 -14.36 -13.03 -19.32
C GLU A 183 -14.77 -11.88 -18.39
N ILE A 184 -15.87 -12.00 -17.64
CA ILE A 184 -16.26 -11.03 -16.62
C ILE A 184 -15.18 -10.86 -15.52
N LYS A 185 -14.24 -11.81 -15.36
CA LYS A 185 -13.04 -11.64 -14.52
C LYS A 185 -12.21 -10.38 -14.86
N TYR A 186 -12.23 -9.91 -16.11
CA TYR A 186 -11.57 -8.67 -16.52
C TYR A 186 -12.25 -7.40 -16.00
N LEU A 187 -13.49 -7.48 -15.52
CA LEU A 187 -14.22 -6.34 -14.97
C LEU A 187 -13.60 -5.82 -13.65
N ALA A 188 -13.11 -6.73 -12.80
CA ALA A 188 -12.41 -6.39 -11.57
C ALA A 188 -11.10 -5.58 -11.81
N ILE A 189 -10.51 -5.70 -13.01
CA ILE A 189 -9.38 -4.84 -13.43
C ILE A 189 -9.86 -3.43 -13.77
N VAL A 190 -11.00 -3.29 -14.46
CA VAL A 190 -11.59 -1.99 -14.81
C VAL A 190 -12.06 -1.24 -13.56
N GLU A 191 -12.66 -1.94 -12.60
CA GLU A 191 -13.19 -1.36 -11.35
C GLU A 191 -12.11 -1.04 -10.31
N SER A 192 -11.15 -1.94 -10.08
CA SER A 192 -10.20 -1.82 -8.96
C SER A 192 -8.72 -1.89 -9.32
N ALA A 193 -8.37 -2.28 -10.56
CA ALA A 193 -7.01 -2.70 -10.94
C ALA A 193 -6.45 -3.83 -10.02
N LEU A 194 -7.31 -4.83 -9.74
CA LEU A 194 -7.07 -5.97 -8.84
C LEU A 194 -6.55 -5.55 -7.46
N ASN A 195 -7.21 -4.55 -6.86
CA ASN A 195 -6.92 -4.09 -5.51
C ASN A 195 -8.16 -4.30 -4.62
N PRO A 196 -8.20 -5.36 -3.78
CA PRO A 196 -9.36 -5.62 -2.93
C PRO A 196 -9.63 -4.53 -1.90
N ARG A 197 -8.62 -3.75 -1.50
CA ARG A 197 -8.75 -2.64 -0.55
C ARG A 197 -8.98 -1.29 -1.26
N ALA A 198 -9.25 -1.31 -2.57
CA ALA A 198 -9.59 -0.11 -3.35
C ALA A 198 -10.89 0.54 -2.85
N ARG A 199 -10.91 1.87 -2.76
CA ARG A 199 -12.08 2.64 -2.35
C ARG A 199 -12.22 3.92 -3.17
N SER A 200 -13.34 4.08 -3.87
CA SER A 200 -13.62 5.27 -4.67
C SER A 200 -13.97 6.48 -3.81
N ARG A 201 -13.93 7.68 -4.42
CA ARG A 201 -14.34 8.95 -3.79
C ARG A 201 -15.79 8.96 -3.27
N VAL A 202 -16.67 8.11 -3.83
CA VAL A 202 -18.08 8.00 -3.43
C VAL A 202 -18.36 6.85 -2.45
N GLY A 203 -17.34 6.04 -2.10
CA GLY A 203 -17.46 4.99 -1.09
C GLY A 203 -17.77 3.59 -1.65
N ALA A 204 -17.75 3.41 -2.96
CA ALA A 204 -17.58 2.09 -3.58
C ALA A 204 -16.26 1.46 -3.09
N THR A 205 -16.24 0.15 -2.90
CA THR A 205 -15.13 -0.57 -2.25
C THR A 205 -15.00 -1.97 -2.83
N GLY A 206 -13.78 -2.52 -2.89
CA GLY A 206 -13.55 -3.89 -3.31
C GLY A 206 -12.99 -4.08 -4.71
N LEU A 207 -12.74 -5.33 -5.07
CA LEU A 207 -12.37 -5.74 -6.43
C LEU A 207 -13.45 -5.34 -7.45
N TRP A 208 -14.72 -5.46 -7.03
CA TRP A 208 -15.93 -5.22 -7.82
C TRP A 208 -16.61 -3.87 -7.50
N GLN A 209 -15.95 -3.00 -6.73
CA GLN A 209 -16.40 -1.65 -6.36
C GLN A 209 -17.85 -1.54 -5.84
N PHE A 210 -18.26 -2.45 -4.95
CA PHE A 210 -19.57 -2.37 -4.31
C PHE A 210 -19.76 -1.11 -3.45
N MET A 211 -20.81 -0.34 -3.74
CA MET A 211 -21.36 0.66 -2.83
C MET A 211 -21.87 -0.02 -1.55
N PHE A 212 -21.75 0.64 -0.39
CA PHE A 212 -22.12 0.05 0.92
C PHE A 212 -23.54 -0.56 0.94
N THR A 213 -24.53 0.18 0.43
CA THR A 213 -25.93 -0.29 0.37
C THR A 213 -26.11 -1.46 -0.58
N THR A 214 -25.36 -1.52 -1.68
CA THR A 214 -25.40 -2.62 -2.64
C THR A 214 -24.74 -3.87 -2.06
N GLY A 215 -23.63 -3.73 -1.34
CA GLY A 215 -23.00 -4.82 -0.60
C GLY A 215 -23.96 -5.46 0.42
N LYS A 216 -24.63 -4.65 1.26
CA LYS A 216 -25.66 -5.15 2.19
C LYS A 216 -26.96 -5.64 1.51
N MET A 217 -27.13 -5.48 0.19
CA MET A 217 -28.22 -6.10 -0.60
C MET A 217 -27.80 -7.44 -1.24
N HIS A 218 -26.52 -7.78 -1.20
CA HIS A 218 -25.95 -9.08 -1.56
C HIS A 218 -25.23 -9.69 -0.33
N ASP A 219 -25.80 -9.48 0.85
CA ASP A 219 -25.44 -10.03 2.17
C ASP A 219 -24.00 -9.83 2.71
N LEU A 220 -23.08 -9.23 1.94
CA LEU A 220 -21.69 -8.92 2.36
C LEU A 220 -21.63 -8.13 3.67
N ASP A 221 -20.93 -8.59 4.71
CA ASP A 221 -20.81 -7.78 5.93
C ASP A 221 -19.90 -6.54 5.82
N VAL A 222 -20.27 -5.46 6.53
CA VAL A 222 -19.51 -4.22 6.63
C VAL A 222 -19.59 -3.66 8.07
N SER A 223 -18.99 -4.38 9.02
CA SER A 223 -18.78 -3.95 10.41
C SER A 223 -17.62 -2.94 10.57
N SER A 224 -17.19 -2.68 11.82
CA SER A 224 -15.98 -1.87 12.10
C SER A 224 -14.68 -2.62 11.78
N TYR A 225 -14.65 -3.93 11.97
CA TYR A 225 -13.46 -4.77 11.78
C TYR A 225 -13.37 -5.38 10.39
N VAL A 226 -14.51 -5.75 9.79
CA VAL A 226 -14.58 -6.49 8.51
C VAL A 226 -15.29 -5.66 7.44
N ASP A 227 -14.87 -5.79 6.18
CA ASP A 227 -15.54 -5.24 5.00
C ASP A 227 -15.49 -6.29 3.88
N GLU A 228 -16.53 -7.10 3.76
CA GLU A 228 -16.56 -8.27 2.86
C GLU A 228 -16.70 -7.88 1.39
N ARG A 229 -16.95 -6.59 1.11
CA ARG A 229 -16.74 -6.00 -0.22
C ARG A 229 -15.27 -6.07 -0.64
N MET A 230 -14.33 -6.12 0.32
CA MET A 230 -12.90 -6.36 0.05
C MET A 230 -12.56 -7.85 -0.02
N ASP A 231 -13.45 -8.75 0.39
CA ASP A 231 -13.20 -10.20 0.37
C ASP A 231 -13.25 -10.75 -1.07
N PRO A 232 -12.22 -11.44 -1.58
CA PRO A 232 -12.18 -11.82 -2.99
C PRO A 232 -13.25 -12.83 -3.41
N GLU A 233 -13.61 -13.76 -2.53
CA GLU A 233 -14.55 -14.83 -2.83
C GLU A 233 -15.98 -14.30 -2.66
N ARG A 234 -16.31 -13.77 -1.47
CA ARG A 234 -17.67 -13.25 -1.19
C ARG A 234 -18.06 -12.10 -2.12
N SER A 235 -17.15 -11.15 -2.38
CA SER A 235 -17.47 -10.03 -3.29
C SER A 235 -17.59 -10.47 -4.76
N THR A 236 -17.03 -11.60 -5.17
CA THR A 236 -17.24 -12.13 -6.53
C THR A 236 -18.55 -12.90 -6.65
N GLU A 237 -18.93 -13.68 -5.64
CA GLU A 237 -20.28 -14.28 -5.55
C GLU A 237 -21.37 -13.21 -5.67
N ALA A 238 -21.25 -12.11 -4.89
CA ALA A 238 -22.14 -10.96 -4.98
C ALA A 238 -22.16 -10.30 -6.38
N ALA A 239 -21.00 -10.19 -7.04
CA ALA A 239 -20.89 -9.62 -8.39
C ALA A 239 -21.55 -10.52 -9.44
N ALA A 240 -21.32 -11.83 -9.37
CA ALA A 240 -21.92 -12.83 -10.24
C ALA A 240 -23.46 -12.83 -10.12
N GLN A 241 -23.99 -12.84 -8.89
CA GLN A 241 -25.43 -12.70 -8.64
C GLN A 241 -26.02 -11.40 -9.21
N TYR A 242 -25.35 -10.26 -9.02
CA TYR A 242 -25.84 -8.97 -9.53
C TYR A 242 -25.82 -8.95 -11.06
N LEU A 243 -24.74 -9.44 -11.69
CA LEU A 243 -24.61 -9.53 -13.15
C LEU A 243 -25.61 -10.51 -13.77
N ALA A 244 -25.90 -11.65 -13.12
CA ALA A 244 -27.00 -12.54 -13.49
C ALA A 244 -28.34 -11.79 -13.52
N SER A 245 -28.61 -10.92 -12.53
CA SER A 245 -29.85 -10.14 -12.46
C SER A 245 -29.93 -9.08 -13.56
N LEU A 246 -28.80 -8.46 -13.92
CA LEU A 246 -28.72 -7.48 -15.01
C LEU A 246 -28.89 -8.14 -16.37
N TYR A 247 -28.23 -9.28 -16.62
CA TYR A 247 -28.40 -10.02 -17.88
C TYR A 247 -29.86 -10.48 -18.07
N LYS A 248 -30.53 -10.96 -17.01
CA LYS A 248 -31.97 -11.30 -17.02
C LYS A 248 -32.89 -10.11 -17.34
N VAL A 249 -32.43 -8.86 -17.17
CA VAL A 249 -33.19 -7.64 -17.50
C VAL A 249 -32.93 -7.14 -18.93
N PHE A 250 -31.73 -7.34 -19.47
CA PHE A 250 -31.34 -6.78 -20.78
C PHE A 250 -31.17 -7.78 -21.92
N GLY A 251 -30.92 -9.07 -21.62
CA GLY A 251 -30.64 -10.11 -22.62
C GLY A 251 -29.32 -9.93 -23.38
N ASP A 252 -28.45 -9.04 -22.92
CA ASP A 252 -27.19 -8.66 -23.57
C ASP A 252 -26.13 -8.29 -22.51
N TRP A 253 -24.89 -8.72 -22.73
CA TRP A 253 -23.80 -8.52 -21.77
C TRP A 253 -23.20 -7.10 -21.80
N ASP A 254 -23.15 -6.41 -22.94
CA ASP A 254 -22.65 -5.03 -23.00
C ASP A 254 -23.62 -4.06 -22.27
N LEU A 255 -24.94 -4.32 -22.37
CA LEU A 255 -25.96 -3.64 -21.59
C LEU A 255 -25.93 -4.00 -20.11
N ALA A 256 -25.63 -5.25 -19.76
CA ALA A 256 -25.43 -5.65 -18.36
C ALA A 256 -24.23 -4.93 -17.75
N LEU A 257 -23.07 -4.90 -18.43
CA LEU A 257 -21.87 -4.16 -18.01
C LEU A 257 -22.14 -2.65 -17.90
N ALA A 258 -22.81 -2.04 -18.89
CA ALA A 258 -23.20 -0.63 -18.82
C ALA A 258 -24.16 -0.33 -17.65
N SER A 259 -24.98 -1.31 -17.27
CA SER A 259 -25.91 -1.22 -16.14
C SER A 259 -25.26 -1.48 -14.79
N TYR A 260 -24.18 -2.26 -14.75
CA TYR A 260 -23.37 -2.46 -13.55
C TYR A 260 -22.77 -1.11 -13.08
N ASN A 261 -22.07 -0.42 -13.99
CA ASN A 261 -21.46 0.89 -13.74
C ASN A 261 -22.48 2.01 -13.46
N SER A 262 -23.61 2.04 -14.18
CA SER A 262 -24.51 3.21 -14.18
C SER A 262 -25.87 3.02 -13.51
N GLY A 263 -26.20 1.79 -13.13
CA GLY A 263 -27.53 1.36 -12.71
C GLY A 263 -28.48 1.14 -13.90
N PRO A 264 -29.33 0.09 -13.89
CA PRO A 264 -30.22 -0.27 -15.00
C PRO A 264 -31.19 0.87 -15.38
N GLY A 265 -31.57 1.70 -14.41
CA GLY A 265 -32.41 2.88 -14.63
C GLY A 265 -31.78 3.96 -15.51
N ASN A 266 -30.46 3.98 -15.71
CA ASN A 266 -29.80 4.92 -16.63
C ASN A 266 -29.64 4.35 -18.04
N VAL A 267 -29.33 3.05 -18.18
CA VAL A 267 -29.38 2.36 -19.48
C VAL A 267 -30.80 2.36 -20.04
N SER A 268 -31.82 2.12 -19.22
CA SER A 268 -33.24 2.23 -19.59
C SER A 268 -33.69 3.65 -20.02
N LYS A 269 -32.98 4.71 -19.60
CA LYS A 269 -33.17 6.08 -20.12
C LYS A 269 -32.45 6.27 -21.46
N ALA A 270 -31.27 5.68 -21.64
CA ALA A 270 -30.54 5.72 -22.90
C ALA A 270 -31.32 5.01 -24.02
N ILE A 271 -31.88 3.82 -23.76
CA ILE A 271 -32.76 3.08 -24.68
C ILE A 271 -33.95 3.94 -25.14
N ARG A 272 -34.62 4.63 -24.21
CA ARG A 272 -35.73 5.53 -24.56
C ARG A 272 -35.28 6.78 -25.35
N ARG A 273 -34.06 7.29 -25.12
CA ARG A 273 -33.48 8.42 -25.85
C ARG A 273 -32.96 8.05 -27.25
N SER A 274 -32.62 6.79 -27.49
CA SER A 274 -32.13 6.29 -28.78
C SER A 274 -33.24 5.87 -29.76
N GLY A 275 -34.50 5.95 -29.34
CA GLY A 275 -35.65 5.45 -30.11
C GLY A 275 -35.95 3.96 -29.91
N GLY A 276 -35.42 3.33 -28.85
CA GLY A 276 -35.65 1.92 -28.52
C GLY A 276 -34.50 0.97 -28.89
N SER A 277 -33.36 1.50 -29.32
CA SER A 277 -32.18 0.69 -29.69
C SER A 277 -31.54 0.03 -28.47
N THR A 278 -31.19 -1.25 -28.61
CA THR A 278 -30.49 -2.08 -27.61
C THR A 278 -28.98 -2.26 -27.88
N ASP A 279 -28.47 -1.85 -29.04
CA ASP A 279 -27.03 -1.86 -29.32
C ASP A 279 -26.29 -0.86 -28.40
N TYR A 280 -25.32 -1.37 -27.64
CA TYR A 280 -24.47 -0.54 -26.79
C TYR A 280 -23.77 0.58 -27.58
N TRP A 281 -23.21 0.31 -28.76
CA TRP A 281 -22.39 1.26 -29.52
C TRP A 281 -23.19 2.48 -29.98
N HIS A 282 -24.43 2.28 -30.43
CA HIS A 282 -25.39 3.34 -30.68
C HIS A 282 -25.81 4.06 -29.39
N LEU A 283 -26.08 3.31 -28.32
CA LEU A 283 -26.49 3.84 -27.01
C LEU A 283 -25.45 4.71 -26.30
N ARG A 284 -24.15 4.51 -26.54
CA ARG A 284 -23.05 5.26 -25.91
C ARG A 284 -23.24 6.78 -25.89
N ARG A 285 -23.87 7.36 -26.92
CA ARG A 285 -24.10 8.81 -27.01
C ARG A 285 -25.15 9.36 -26.02
N PHE A 286 -25.97 8.48 -25.44
CA PHE A 286 -27.05 8.81 -24.51
C PHE A 286 -26.76 8.40 -23.05
N LEU A 287 -25.70 7.61 -22.84
CA LEU A 287 -25.20 7.17 -21.53
C LEU A 287 -24.33 8.25 -20.84
N PRO A 288 -24.11 8.16 -19.52
CA PRO A 288 -23.09 8.97 -18.84
C PRO A 288 -21.70 8.76 -19.46
N ARG A 289 -20.85 9.81 -19.46
CA ARG A 289 -19.53 9.78 -20.11
C ARG A 289 -18.61 8.66 -19.60
N GLU A 290 -18.72 8.34 -18.31
CA GLU A 290 -17.99 7.27 -17.62
C GLU A 290 -18.42 5.90 -18.17
N THR A 291 -19.72 5.62 -18.14
CA THR A 291 -20.37 4.41 -18.69
C THR A 291 -20.16 4.23 -20.19
N ALA A 292 -20.09 5.33 -20.94
CA ALA A 292 -19.74 5.33 -22.37
C ALA A 292 -18.25 5.02 -22.63
N GLY A 293 -17.39 5.04 -21.60
CA GLY A 293 -16.01 4.54 -21.65
C GLY A 293 -15.84 3.11 -21.11
N TYR A 294 -16.84 2.60 -20.39
CA TYR A 294 -16.73 1.40 -19.56
C TYR A 294 -16.58 0.09 -20.35
N VAL A 295 -17.54 -0.26 -21.21
CA VAL A 295 -17.44 -1.48 -22.04
C VAL A 295 -16.23 -1.44 -23.00
N PRO A 296 -15.86 -0.31 -23.64
CA PRO A 296 -14.60 -0.22 -24.39
C PRO A 296 -13.34 -0.43 -23.53
N ALA A 297 -13.35 -0.09 -22.24
CA ALA A 297 -12.25 -0.39 -21.32
C ALA A 297 -12.20 -1.89 -20.93
N PHE A 298 -13.36 -2.51 -20.71
CA PHE A 298 -13.49 -3.95 -20.49
C PHE A 298 -13.00 -4.75 -21.71
N LEU A 299 -13.55 -4.50 -22.90
CA LEU A 299 -13.16 -5.17 -24.14
C LEU A 299 -11.69 -4.94 -24.52
N ALA A 300 -11.13 -3.75 -24.23
CA ALA A 300 -9.71 -3.51 -24.39
C ALA A 300 -8.85 -4.29 -23.39
N THR A 301 -9.32 -4.47 -22.15
CA THR A 301 -8.62 -5.27 -21.12
C THR A 301 -8.62 -6.74 -21.51
N LEU A 302 -9.78 -7.29 -21.89
CA LEU A 302 -9.94 -8.62 -22.48
C LEU A 302 -8.95 -8.82 -23.63
N TYR A 303 -8.96 -7.94 -24.65
CA TYR A 303 -8.03 -8.02 -25.77
C TYR A 303 -6.54 -7.96 -25.37
N LEU A 304 -6.17 -7.18 -24.34
CA LEU A 304 -4.78 -7.08 -23.89
C LEU A 304 -4.29 -8.35 -23.18
N PHE A 305 -5.17 -9.08 -22.48
CA PHE A 305 -4.84 -10.37 -21.86
C PHE A 305 -4.86 -11.52 -22.87
N GLU A 306 -5.92 -11.60 -23.68
CA GLU A 306 -6.14 -12.67 -24.66
C GLU A 306 -5.12 -12.70 -25.81
N TYR A 307 -4.34 -11.62 -25.96
CA TYR A 307 -3.22 -11.48 -26.89
C TYR A 307 -1.93 -11.01 -26.18
N ALA A 308 -1.76 -11.38 -24.91
CA ALA A 308 -0.61 -10.95 -24.10
C ALA A 308 0.74 -11.29 -24.77
N ASN A 309 0.85 -12.53 -25.27
CA ASN A 309 2.05 -13.06 -25.87
C ASN A 309 2.42 -12.31 -27.16
N GLU A 310 1.47 -12.04 -28.07
CA GLU A 310 1.76 -11.34 -29.32
C GLU A 310 1.78 -9.80 -29.22
N HIS A 311 1.79 -9.26 -27.99
CA HIS A 311 2.24 -7.90 -27.66
C HIS A 311 3.52 -7.90 -26.82
N ASN A 312 4.13 -9.08 -26.61
CA ASN A 312 5.32 -9.32 -25.82
C ASN A 312 5.18 -8.82 -24.36
N PHE A 313 4.03 -9.03 -23.71
CA PHE A 313 3.89 -8.78 -22.27
C PHE A 313 4.66 -9.82 -21.46
N GLN A 314 5.41 -9.37 -20.46
CA GLN A 314 6.30 -10.20 -19.63
C GLN A 314 5.91 -10.03 -18.15
N PRO A 315 4.84 -10.69 -17.68
CA PRO A 315 4.45 -10.64 -16.28
C PRO A 315 5.53 -11.25 -15.39
N SER A 316 5.85 -10.58 -14.29
CA SER A 316 6.69 -11.15 -13.23
C SER A 316 6.01 -12.37 -12.60
N LYS A 317 6.80 -13.38 -12.21
CA LYS A 317 6.28 -14.49 -11.40
C LYS A 317 5.56 -13.94 -10.15
N PRO A 318 4.35 -14.40 -9.80
CA PRO A 318 3.67 -14.01 -8.57
C PRO A 318 4.42 -14.51 -7.33
N ASP A 319 4.33 -13.77 -6.22
CA ASP A 319 4.91 -14.15 -4.93
C ASP A 319 4.17 -15.34 -4.27
N VAL A 320 2.91 -15.57 -4.67
CA VAL A 320 2.06 -16.69 -4.23
C VAL A 320 0.96 -16.95 -5.28
N VAL A 321 0.65 -18.21 -5.58
CA VAL A 321 -0.51 -18.60 -6.42
C VAL A 321 -1.65 -19.18 -5.57
N TYR A 322 -2.88 -19.14 -6.09
CA TYR A 322 -4.09 -19.50 -5.31
C TYR A 322 -3.98 -20.86 -4.60
N PHE A 323 -3.56 -21.89 -5.33
CA PHE A 323 -3.45 -23.27 -4.82
C PHE A 323 -2.24 -23.52 -3.90
N GLU A 324 -1.34 -22.55 -3.71
CA GLU A 324 -0.35 -22.57 -2.63
C GLU A 324 -0.91 -22.07 -1.29
N THR A 325 -2.17 -21.60 -1.28
CA THR A 325 -2.85 -21.10 -0.08
C THR A 325 -4.00 -22.00 0.35
N ASP A 326 -4.40 -21.87 1.61
CA ASP A 326 -5.53 -22.58 2.20
C ASP A 326 -6.13 -21.74 3.35
N THR A 327 -7.32 -22.10 3.83
CA THR A 327 -8.08 -21.33 4.82
C THR A 327 -8.32 -22.10 6.12
N ILE A 328 -8.30 -21.38 7.25
CA ILE A 328 -8.60 -21.92 8.58
C ILE A 328 -9.74 -21.12 9.18
N GLN A 329 -10.82 -21.76 9.61
CA GLN A 329 -11.86 -21.08 10.40
C GLN A 329 -11.28 -20.72 11.78
N VAL A 330 -11.22 -19.42 12.08
CA VAL A 330 -10.69 -18.90 13.32
C VAL A 330 -11.76 -18.92 14.42
N LYS A 331 -11.37 -19.34 15.63
CA LYS A 331 -12.27 -19.64 16.75
C LYS A 331 -12.14 -18.68 17.94
N GLN A 332 -11.19 -17.74 17.89
CA GLN A 332 -10.97 -16.68 18.89
C GLN A 332 -10.41 -15.42 18.22
N LEU A 333 -10.42 -14.28 18.92
CA LEU A 333 -9.88 -13.02 18.39
C LEU A 333 -8.35 -13.12 18.18
N LEU A 334 -7.88 -12.79 16.98
CA LEU A 334 -6.47 -12.77 16.62
C LEU A 334 -6.08 -11.46 15.91
N ASN A 335 -4.88 -10.95 16.18
CA ASN A 335 -4.21 -9.89 15.43
C ASN A 335 -3.16 -10.51 14.48
N PHE A 336 -3.00 -9.97 13.28
CA PHE A 336 -1.91 -10.34 12.36
C PHE A 336 -0.53 -10.21 13.03
N ASP A 337 -0.32 -9.23 13.91
CA ASP A 337 0.93 -9.09 14.68
C ASP A 337 1.20 -10.29 15.61
N GLN A 338 0.19 -11.05 16.01
CA GLN A 338 0.34 -12.31 16.74
C GLN A 338 0.61 -13.47 15.77
N ILE A 339 -0.15 -13.52 14.67
CA ILE A 339 -0.02 -14.55 13.62
C ILE A 339 1.38 -14.52 12.99
N THR A 340 1.93 -13.35 12.67
CA THR A 340 3.29 -13.17 12.17
C THR A 340 4.34 -13.68 13.17
N LYS A 341 4.19 -13.40 14.48
CA LYS A 341 5.14 -13.88 15.51
C LYS A 341 5.19 -15.41 15.62
N VAL A 342 4.04 -16.09 15.47
CA VAL A 342 3.97 -17.55 15.63
C VAL A 342 4.20 -18.32 14.33
N THR A 343 3.69 -17.84 13.20
CA THR A 343 3.81 -18.53 11.89
C THR A 343 5.06 -18.15 11.11
N GLY A 344 5.61 -16.96 11.33
CA GLY A 344 6.65 -16.36 10.50
C GLY A 344 6.16 -15.76 9.17
N VAL A 345 4.85 -15.77 8.88
CA VAL A 345 4.28 -15.12 7.68
C VAL A 345 4.29 -13.60 7.85
N GLU A 346 4.87 -12.88 6.89
CA GLU A 346 4.96 -11.42 6.91
C GLU A 346 3.57 -10.75 6.93
N LYS A 347 3.45 -9.61 7.61
CA LYS A 347 2.17 -8.94 7.83
C LYS A 347 1.53 -8.45 6.53
N GLU A 348 2.37 -8.03 5.60
CA GLU A 348 2.05 -7.62 4.25
C GLU A 348 1.42 -8.76 3.45
N MET A 349 1.93 -10.00 3.60
CA MET A 349 1.32 -11.20 3.02
C MET A 349 -0.02 -11.52 3.70
N LEU A 350 -0.12 -11.41 5.03
CA LEU A 350 -1.41 -11.59 5.72
C LEU A 350 -2.47 -10.56 5.24
N GLN A 351 -2.08 -9.30 5.03
CA GLN A 351 -2.96 -8.25 4.49
C GLN A 351 -3.35 -8.45 3.01
N PHE A 352 -2.48 -9.08 2.22
CA PHE A 352 -2.77 -9.45 0.83
C PHE A 352 -3.73 -10.64 0.74
N LEU A 353 -3.48 -11.70 1.51
CA LEU A 353 -4.31 -12.90 1.55
C LEU A 353 -5.67 -12.66 2.23
N ASN A 354 -5.75 -11.73 3.18
CA ASN A 354 -6.93 -11.46 4.01
C ASN A 354 -7.35 -9.98 3.97
N PRO A 355 -7.74 -9.45 2.79
CA PRO A 355 -7.98 -8.02 2.60
C PRO A 355 -9.23 -7.48 3.32
N SER A 356 -10.15 -8.36 3.75
CA SER A 356 -11.41 -8.02 4.42
C SER A 356 -11.24 -7.49 5.85
N PHE A 357 -10.16 -7.83 6.56
CA PHE A 357 -9.88 -7.33 7.92
C PHE A 357 -9.25 -5.92 7.85
N LYS A 358 -10.02 -4.90 8.24
CA LYS A 358 -9.66 -3.48 8.13
C LYS A 358 -8.62 -3.00 9.13
N LEU A 359 -8.50 -3.66 10.28
CA LEU A 359 -7.66 -3.25 11.42
C LEU A 359 -6.57 -4.29 11.75
N ASP A 360 -6.24 -5.17 10.81
CA ASP A 360 -5.34 -6.33 10.99
C ASP A 360 -5.77 -7.27 12.14
N ILE A 361 -7.05 -7.24 12.49
CA ILE A 361 -7.68 -8.01 13.57
C ILE A 361 -8.81 -8.83 12.98
N ILE A 362 -8.76 -10.13 13.23
CA ILE A 362 -9.84 -11.09 13.02
C ILE A 362 -10.67 -11.09 14.31
N PRO A 363 -11.90 -10.56 14.29
CA PRO A 363 -12.76 -10.55 15.47
C PRO A 363 -13.28 -11.96 15.77
N PHE A 364 -13.78 -12.15 17.00
CA PHE A 364 -14.63 -13.28 17.34
C PHE A 364 -16.00 -12.75 17.76
N VAL A 365 -17.05 -13.29 17.14
CA VAL A 365 -18.47 -12.98 17.38
C VAL A 365 -19.20 -14.32 17.30
N GLU A 366 -20.10 -14.58 18.25
CA GLU A 366 -20.60 -15.94 18.54
C GLU A 366 -21.34 -16.60 17.36
N ASP A 367 -22.10 -15.83 16.59
CA ASP A 367 -22.86 -16.31 15.43
C ASP A 367 -22.08 -16.25 14.10
N GLU A 368 -20.89 -15.64 14.07
CA GLU A 368 -20.15 -15.30 12.84
C GLU A 368 -18.96 -16.24 12.57
N LYS A 369 -18.64 -16.46 11.30
CA LYS A 369 -17.54 -17.32 10.87
C LYS A 369 -16.53 -16.57 10.00
N TYR A 370 -15.38 -16.29 10.60
CA TYR A 370 -14.23 -15.67 9.94
C TYR A 370 -13.15 -16.70 9.63
N SER A 371 -12.64 -16.65 8.40
CA SER A 371 -11.56 -17.50 7.93
C SER A 371 -10.26 -16.71 7.81
N LEU A 372 -9.15 -17.35 8.11
CA LEU A 372 -7.78 -16.87 7.88
C LEU A 372 -7.17 -17.68 6.73
N ARG A 373 -6.89 -17.03 5.60
CA ARG A 373 -6.13 -17.59 4.47
C ARG A 373 -4.63 -17.43 4.73
N LEU A 374 -3.89 -18.54 4.61
CA LEU A 374 -2.42 -18.62 4.79
C LEU A 374 -1.78 -19.38 3.62
N PRO A 375 -0.47 -19.23 3.38
CA PRO A 375 0.28 -20.19 2.58
C PRO A 375 0.23 -21.58 3.24
N LYS A 376 0.07 -22.66 2.46
CA LYS A 376 -0.06 -24.05 2.97
C LYS A 376 1.03 -24.45 3.96
N GLN A 377 2.27 -24.01 3.72
CA GLN A 377 3.41 -24.24 4.62
C GLN A 377 3.25 -23.62 6.02
N ALA A 378 2.35 -22.65 6.20
CA ALA A 378 1.97 -22.09 7.49
C ALA A 378 0.64 -22.67 8.00
N THR A 379 -0.28 -23.07 7.11
CA THR A 379 -1.57 -23.69 7.46
C THR A 379 -1.41 -24.93 8.33
N GLY A 380 -0.62 -25.92 7.91
CA GLY A 380 -0.41 -27.16 8.67
C GLY A 380 0.17 -26.93 10.07
N LYS A 381 1.10 -25.98 10.18
CA LYS A 381 1.70 -25.53 11.45
C LYS A 381 0.71 -24.80 12.34
N PHE A 382 -0.17 -23.95 11.77
CA PHE A 382 -1.20 -23.27 12.54
C PHE A 382 -2.19 -24.27 13.13
N VAL A 383 -2.75 -25.17 12.31
CA VAL A 383 -3.70 -26.21 12.76
C VAL A 383 -3.05 -27.11 13.82
N SER A 384 -1.82 -27.56 13.61
CA SER A 384 -1.09 -28.45 14.53
C SER A 384 -0.77 -27.83 15.91
N ASN A 385 -0.93 -26.51 16.08
CA ASN A 385 -0.63 -25.79 17.32
C ASN A 385 -1.77 -24.81 17.71
N GLU A 386 -2.99 -25.01 17.18
CA GLU A 386 -4.06 -24.01 17.22
C GLU A 386 -4.39 -23.50 18.64
N SER A 387 -4.50 -24.41 19.62
CA SER A 387 -4.74 -24.05 21.02
C SER A 387 -3.63 -23.18 21.61
N ALA A 388 -2.36 -23.56 21.39
CA ALA A 388 -1.21 -22.81 21.89
C ALA A 388 -1.06 -21.42 21.23
N ILE A 389 -1.58 -21.25 20.00
CA ILE A 389 -1.65 -19.95 19.32
C ILE A 389 -2.71 -19.06 19.97
N TYR A 390 -3.88 -19.61 20.31
CA TYR A 390 -4.90 -18.88 21.07
C TYR A 390 -4.44 -18.54 22.49
N ASP A 391 -3.84 -19.50 23.22
CA ASP A 391 -3.27 -19.27 24.55
C ASP A 391 -2.23 -18.13 24.53
N PHE A 392 -1.35 -18.12 23.52
CA PHE A 392 -0.39 -17.03 23.30
C PHE A 392 -1.08 -15.68 23.04
N ALA A 393 -2.11 -15.68 22.19
CA ALA A 393 -2.84 -14.46 21.84
C ALA A 393 -3.58 -13.86 23.04
N GLU A 394 -4.28 -14.68 23.85
CA GLU A 394 -4.95 -14.20 25.07
C GLU A 394 -3.94 -13.64 26.07
N ASN A 395 -2.82 -14.34 26.31
CA ASN A 395 -1.78 -13.86 27.23
C ASN A 395 -1.19 -12.52 26.78
N GLN A 396 -0.92 -12.32 25.47
CA GLN A 396 -0.45 -11.03 24.97
C GLN A 396 -1.50 -9.92 25.19
N LEU A 397 -2.78 -10.19 24.92
CA LEU A 397 -3.88 -9.23 25.13
C LEU A 397 -4.06 -8.88 26.62
N VAL A 398 -3.80 -9.83 27.53
CA VAL A 398 -3.82 -9.59 28.98
C VAL A 398 -2.66 -8.69 29.41
N GLU A 399 -1.45 -8.89 28.89
CA GLU A 399 -0.31 -8.00 29.19
C GLU A 399 -0.48 -6.60 28.61
N GLU A 400 -0.99 -6.46 27.39
CA GLU A 400 -1.31 -5.16 26.80
C GLU A 400 -2.36 -4.40 27.66
N LYS A 401 -3.42 -5.10 28.11
CA LYS A 401 -4.43 -4.52 29.03
C LYS A 401 -3.85 -4.13 30.40
N LYS A 402 -2.81 -4.80 30.91
CA LYS A 402 -2.09 -4.42 32.13
C LYS A 402 -1.21 -3.17 31.92
N GLN A 403 -0.62 -3.03 30.73
CA GLN A 403 0.29 -1.93 30.37
C GLN A 403 -0.44 -0.64 29.96
N LEU A 404 -1.70 -0.72 29.51
CA LEU A 404 -2.53 0.46 29.26
C LEU A 404 -2.58 1.34 30.52
N PRO A 405 -2.28 2.66 30.43
CA PRO A 405 -2.29 3.53 31.59
C PRO A 405 -3.72 3.61 32.13
N LYS A 406 -3.93 3.11 33.36
CA LYS A 406 -5.21 3.21 34.05
C LYS A 406 -5.66 4.67 34.04
N TYR A 407 -6.84 4.93 33.48
CA TYR A 407 -7.46 6.26 33.49
C TYR A 407 -7.80 6.68 34.92
N VAL A 408 -6.82 7.24 35.63
CA VAL A 408 -7.04 7.96 36.87
C VAL A 408 -8.03 9.08 36.57
N LYS A 409 -9.21 9.03 37.18
CA LYS A 409 -10.14 10.17 37.19
C LYS A 409 -9.49 11.27 38.02
N THR A 410 -8.83 12.22 37.36
CA THR A 410 -8.17 13.35 38.01
C THR A 410 -9.20 14.37 38.52
N GLU A 411 -9.89 14.01 39.60
CA GLU A 411 -10.73 14.92 40.40
C GLU A 411 -9.91 16.04 41.07
N ASP A 412 -8.58 15.94 41.05
CA ASP A 412 -7.63 16.90 41.62
C ASP A 412 -7.65 18.27 40.92
N ARG A 413 -8.53 19.13 41.44
CA ARG A 413 -8.58 20.57 41.24
C ARG A 413 -7.24 21.27 41.54
N ILE A 414 -6.49 21.60 40.49
CA ILE A 414 -5.29 22.44 40.58
C ILE A 414 -5.69 23.92 40.74
N ARG A 415 -5.05 24.64 41.67
CA ARG A 415 -5.16 26.10 41.81
C ARG A 415 -3.99 26.80 41.12
N TYR A 416 -4.19 27.24 39.88
CA TYR A 416 -3.17 27.91 39.09
C TYR A 416 -3.11 29.43 39.37
N ARG A 417 -1.94 29.97 39.70
CA ARG A 417 -1.72 31.42 39.82
C ARG A 417 -1.31 32.02 38.48
N VAL A 418 -2.13 32.90 37.93
CA VAL A 418 -1.89 33.66 36.69
C VAL A 418 -0.60 34.46 36.82
N ARG A 419 0.27 34.36 35.81
CA ARG A 419 1.55 35.09 35.68
C ARG A 419 1.43 36.19 34.62
N SER A 420 2.44 37.05 34.54
CA SER A 420 2.52 38.02 33.44
C SER A 420 2.67 37.29 32.10
N GLY A 421 1.98 37.76 31.05
CA GLY A 421 1.95 37.09 29.74
C GLY A 421 1.11 35.81 29.68
N ASP A 422 0.19 35.59 30.62
CA ASP A 422 -0.80 34.51 30.54
C ASP A 422 -2.14 34.97 29.97
N TYR A 423 -2.77 34.09 29.18
CA TYR A 423 -4.13 34.23 28.67
C TYR A 423 -4.83 32.87 28.72
N LEU A 424 -6.17 32.85 28.74
CA LEU A 424 -6.93 31.61 28.97
C LEU A 424 -6.61 30.47 27.99
N GLY A 425 -6.24 30.77 26.73
CA GLY A 425 -5.86 29.75 25.74
C GLY A 425 -4.58 29.00 26.11
N LYS A 426 -3.50 29.73 26.43
CA LYS A 426 -2.22 29.19 26.91
C LYS A 426 -2.39 28.32 28.16
N ILE A 427 -3.27 28.73 29.08
CA ILE A 427 -3.60 27.96 30.30
C ILE A 427 -4.42 26.71 29.93
N ALA A 428 -5.44 26.85 29.08
CA ALA A 428 -6.29 25.76 28.60
C ALA A 428 -5.48 24.64 27.92
N GLU A 429 -4.60 25.01 26.99
CA GLU A 429 -3.68 24.11 26.28
C GLU A 429 -2.75 23.35 27.24
N LYS A 430 -2.11 24.08 28.18
CA LYS A 430 -1.19 23.52 29.17
C LYS A 430 -1.83 22.42 30.02
N TYR A 431 -3.08 22.61 30.45
CA TYR A 431 -3.79 21.66 31.31
C TYR A 431 -4.71 20.68 30.53
N GLY A 432 -4.77 20.79 29.18
CA GLY A 432 -5.57 19.93 28.31
C GLY A 432 -7.08 20.15 28.37
N VAL A 433 -7.52 21.35 28.74
CA VAL A 433 -8.93 21.68 29.03
C VAL A 433 -9.48 22.71 28.04
N GLY A 434 -10.81 22.83 27.93
CA GLY A 434 -11.44 23.90 27.16
C GLY A 434 -11.46 25.25 27.92
N ILE A 435 -11.28 26.36 27.19
CA ILE A 435 -11.39 27.73 27.75
C ILE A 435 -12.74 27.94 28.46
N SER A 436 -13.83 27.46 27.87
CA SER A 436 -15.18 27.50 28.44
C SER A 436 -15.28 26.75 29.77
N SER A 437 -14.55 25.65 29.94
CA SER A 437 -14.49 24.91 31.21
C SER A 437 -13.74 25.69 32.29
N ILE A 438 -12.58 26.30 31.99
CA ILE A 438 -11.88 27.19 32.95
C ILE A 438 -12.80 28.34 33.36
N LYS A 439 -13.50 28.96 32.42
CA LYS A 439 -14.45 30.04 32.72
C LYS A 439 -15.58 29.60 33.65
N ARG A 440 -16.19 28.44 33.36
CA ARG A 440 -17.25 27.83 34.20
C ARG A 440 -16.76 27.51 35.61
N TRP A 441 -15.58 26.89 35.76
CA TRP A 441 -15.01 26.55 37.08
C TRP A 441 -14.60 27.76 37.93
N ASN A 442 -14.54 28.95 37.34
CA ASN A 442 -14.11 30.19 38.00
C ASN A 442 -15.16 31.31 37.92
N ASN A 443 -16.40 30.99 37.53
CA ASN A 443 -17.52 31.93 37.35
C ASN A 443 -17.19 33.16 36.46
N MET A 444 -16.25 33.01 35.52
CA MET A 444 -15.78 34.11 34.67
C MET A 444 -16.66 34.33 33.45
N ARG A 445 -17.27 35.52 33.33
CA ARG A 445 -18.05 35.93 32.15
C ARG A 445 -17.15 36.35 30.97
N SER A 446 -16.09 37.12 31.21
CA SER A 446 -15.12 37.57 30.19
C SER A 446 -13.89 36.67 30.12
N ASN A 447 -12.93 37.00 29.25
CA ASN A 447 -11.65 36.27 29.11
C ASN A 447 -10.49 36.95 29.87
N ASN A 448 -10.79 38.04 30.60
CA ASN A 448 -9.79 38.91 31.20
C ASN A 448 -9.19 38.25 32.45
N LEU A 449 -7.86 38.19 32.53
CA LEU A 449 -7.13 37.67 33.68
C LEU A 449 -6.37 38.81 34.37
N ARG A 450 -6.32 38.78 35.71
CA ARG A 450 -5.45 39.65 36.51
C ARG A 450 -4.20 38.87 36.90
N VAL A 451 -3.01 39.47 36.74
CA VAL A 451 -1.77 38.83 37.20
C VAL A 451 -1.86 38.61 38.72
N GLY A 452 -1.50 37.41 39.18
CA GLY A 452 -1.65 36.98 40.57
C GLY A 452 -3.00 36.37 40.94
N GLN A 453 -4.03 36.43 40.08
CA GLN A 453 -5.31 35.74 40.25
C GLN A 453 -5.11 34.22 40.33
N TYR A 454 -5.93 33.53 41.14
CA TYR A 454 -5.99 32.07 41.15
C TYR A 454 -7.15 31.57 40.28
N LEU A 455 -6.90 30.49 39.54
CA LEU A 455 -7.88 29.75 38.74
C LEU A 455 -7.94 28.29 39.20
N THR A 456 -9.14 27.78 39.45
CA THR A 456 -9.44 26.35 39.61
C THR A 456 -9.44 25.68 38.25
N ILE A 457 -8.68 24.59 38.09
CA ILE A 457 -8.54 23.84 36.84
C ILE A 457 -8.59 22.34 37.16
N TYR A 458 -9.45 21.59 36.47
CA TYR A 458 -9.49 20.12 36.52
C TYR A 458 -8.80 19.59 35.25
N PRO A 459 -7.51 19.19 35.33
CA PRO A 459 -6.73 18.87 34.14
C PRO A 459 -7.20 17.55 33.48
N ARG A 460 -7.08 17.45 32.16
CA ARG A 460 -7.36 16.21 31.40
C ARG A 460 -6.11 15.50 30.88
N LYS A 461 -4.94 16.10 31.07
CA LYS A 461 -3.63 15.45 30.93
C LYS A 461 -3.08 15.24 32.35
N PRO A 462 -2.35 14.15 32.63
CA PRO A 462 -1.49 14.13 33.81
C PRO A 462 -0.49 15.28 33.66
N VAL A 463 -0.59 16.27 34.54
CA VAL A 463 0.39 17.35 34.65
C VAL A 463 1.22 17.03 35.87
N GLU A 464 2.53 16.88 35.69
CA GLU A 464 3.47 16.74 36.80
C GLU A 464 3.40 17.98 37.68
N VAL A 465 2.65 17.86 38.78
CA VAL A 465 2.72 18.80 39.88
C VAL A 465 3.98 18.44 40.64
N ALA A 466 4.98 19.32 40.57
CA ALA A 466 6.22 19.16 41.33
C ALA A 466 5.91 19.28 42.83
N SER A 467 5.60 18.14 43.46
CA SER A 467 5.46 18.00 44.90
C SER A 467 6.75 18.44 45.58
N SER A 468 6.62 19.22 46.65
CA SER A 468 7.75 19.92 47.26
C SER A 468 8.62 19.02 48.16
N SER A 469 9.39 18.12 47.56
CA SER A 469 10.46 17.35 48.22
C SER A 469 11.83 18.02 48.05
N LYS A 470 12.52 18.32 49.16
CA LYS A 470 13.86 18.95 49.15
C LYS A 470 14.99 17.90 49.04
N SER A 471 15.47 17.65 47.82
CA SER A 471 16.82 17.16 47.48
C SER A 471 16.88 16.86 45.97
N SER A 472 17.99 17.01 45.25
CA SER A 472 19.27 17.70 45.51
C SER A 472 19.92 18.03 44.15
N ASN A 473 20.86 18.98 44.10
CA ASN A 473 21.45 19.41 42.82
C ASN A 473 22.25 18.30 42.12
N SER A 474 21.93 18.05 40.84
CA SER A 474 22.86 17.51 39.85
C SER A 474 22.68 18.27 38.53
N SER A 475 23.54 19.25 38.27
CA SER A 475 23.50 20.10 37.08
C SER A 475 24.33 19.50 35.95
N GLU A 476 23.70 18.80 35.01
CA GLU A 476 24.34 18.47 33.73
C GLU A 476 24.11 19.57 32.70
N ASN A 477 25.21 20.20 32.28
CA ASN A 477 25.19 21.43 31.50
C ASN A 477 25.26 21.12 30.00
N SER A 478 24.13 20.71 29.41
CA SER A 478 24.10 20.36 27.98
C SER A 478 24.29 21.61 27.10
N ASN A 479 25.48 21.75 26.52
CA ASN A 479 25.82 22.87 25.62
C ASN A 479 24.94 22.86 24.37
N ALA A 480 23.87 23.67 24.39
CA ALA A 480 22.90 23.75 23.30
C ALA A 480 23.59 24.15 21.98
N ARG A 481 23.58 23.26 20.99
CA ARG A 481 24.07 23.57 19.64
C ARG A 481 23.18 24.64 19.02
N ILE A 482 23.77 25.72 18.49
CA ILE A 482 23.05 26.83 17.87
C ILE A 482 23.49 27.00 16.42
N TYR A 483 22.52 27.15 15.51
CA TYR A 483 22.73 27.48 14.10
C TYR A 483 22.35 28.92 13.80
N THR A 484 23.17 29.63 13.02
CA THR A 484 22.80 30.94 12.47
C THR A 484 22.25 30.77 11.06
N VAL A 485 20.98 31.12 10.85
CA VAL A 485 20.28 31.09 9.56
C VAL A 485 21.04 31.90 8.51
N LYS A 486 21.28 31.31 7.33
CA LYS A 486 21.89 32.00 6.18
C LYS A 486 20.84 32.50 5.19
N ASN A 487 21.24 33.31 4.21
CA ASN A 487 20.33 33.71 3.15
C ASN A 487 19.91 32.48 2.31
N GLY A 488 18.61 32.36 2.01
CA GLY A 488 18.03 31.17 1.37
C GLY A 488 17.73 29.97 2.29
N ASP A 489 17.98 30.05 3.60
CA ASP A 489 17.63 28.95 4.51
C ASP A 489 16.13 28.91 4.87
N SER A 490 15.61 27.69 4.99
CA SER A 490 14.27 27.36 5.49
C SER A 490 14.39 26.37 6.66
N LEU A 491 13.34 26.25 7.49
CA LEU A 491 13.33 25.23 8.55
C LEU A 491 13.53 23.80 7.98
N TRP A 492 13.05 23.54 6.76
CA TRP A 492 13.24 22.26 6.08
C TRP A 492 14.70 22.04 5.65
N SER A 493 15.34 23.01 4.98
CA SER A 493 16.75 22.89 4.59
C SER A 493 17.69 22.83 5.79
N ILE A 494 17.35 23.48 6.92
CA ILE A 494 18.07 23.33 8.19
C ILE A 494 17.85 21.94 8.78
N SER A 495 16.61 21.42 8.81
CA SER A 495 16.34 20.05 9.32
C SER A 495 17.09 18.96 8.53
N LYS A 496 17.24 19.12 7.21
CA LYS A 496 18.02 18.21 6.36
C LYS A 496 19.54 18.32 6.54
N LYS A 497 20.06 19.42 7.10
CA LYS A 497 21.49 19.58 7.44
C LYS A 497 21.91 18.89 8.74
N PHE A 498 20.95 18.53 9.60
CA PHE A 498 21.23 18.02 10.96
C PHE A 498 20.46 16.72 11.26
N PRO A 499 21.12 15.55 11.19
CA PRO A 499 20.49 14.26 11.52
C PRO A 499 19.79 14.29 12.90
N GLY A 500 18.58 13.71 12.96
CA GLY A 500 17.73 13.71 14.17
C GLY A 500 16.98 15.02 14.46
N VAL A 501 17.27 16.12 13.75
CA VAL A 501 16.62 17.42 13.98
C VAL A 501 15.50 17.64 12.97
N THR A 502 14.25 17.36 13.36
CA THR A 502 13.08 17.59 12.49
C THR A 502 12.69 19.08 12.42
N VAL A 503 11.88 19.47 11.42
CA VAL A 503 11.24 20.79 11.37
C VAL A 503 10.42 21.09 12.63
N GLN A 504 9.78 20.06 13.21
CA GLN A 504 8.98 20.20 14.42
C GLN A 504 9.85 20.39 15.68
N ASN A 505 11.03 19.75 15.72
CA ASN A 505 12.03 19.97 16.76
C ASN A 505 12.59 21.40 16.69
N LEU A 506 12.94 21.89 15.49
CA LEU A 506 13.39 23.27 15.31
C LEU A 506 12.34 24.29 15.76
N ARG A 507 11.04 24.02 15.54
CA ARG A 507 9.98 24.91 16.00
C ARG A 507 9.77 24.85 17.52
N SER A 508 9.80 23.67 18.12
CA SER A 508 9.55 23.49 19.57
C SER A 508 10.73 23.92 20.45
N TRP A 509 11.96 23.84 19.97
CA TRP A 509 13.15 24.29 20.71
C TRP A 509 13.40 25.81 20.60
N ASN A 510 12.66 26.51 19.73
CA ASN A 510 12.82 27.95 19.46
C ASN A 510 11.50 28.73 19.52
N ASP A 511 10.45 28.15 20.11
CA ASP A 511 9.12 28.76 20.29
C ASP A 511 8.51 29.35 18.99
N MET A 512 8.81 28.74 17.84
CA MET A 512 8.47 29.28 16.52
C MET A 512 7.06 28.88 16.03
N ASN A 513 6.11 29.78 16.27
CA ASN A 513 4.74 29.66 15.77
C ASN A 513 4.63 29.75 14.23
N THR A 514 5.55 30.43 13.53
CA THR A 514 5.58 30.56 12.06
C THR A 514 6.80 29.91 11.42
N SER A 515 6.71 29.56 10.14
CA SER A 515 7.82 28.97 9.36
C SER A 515 8.82 30.00 8.79
N SER A 516 8.61 31.28 9.08
CA SER A 516 9.38 32.40 8.53
C SER A 516 10.73 32.56 9.25
N LEU A 517 11.82 32.42 8.52
CA LEU A 517 13.17 32.69 9.02
C LEU A 517 13.72 34.02 8.46
N LYS A 518 14.65 34.63 9.19
CA LYS A 518 15.44 35.78 8.72
C LYS A 518 16.94 35.44 8.77
N PRO A 519 17.75 35.82 7.78
CA PRO A 519 19.20 35.65 7.85
C PRO A 519 19.77 36.31 9.11
N GLY A 520 20.71 35.65 9.78
CA GLY A 520 21.26 36.07 11.08
C GLY A 520 20.48 35.59 12.31
N MET A 521 19.26 35.04 12.16
CA MET A 521 18.51 34.44 13.27
C MET A 521 19.27 33.23 13.83
N LYS A 522 19.32 33.11 15.16
CA LYS A 522 19.94 31.97 15.86
C LYS A 522 18.85 30.95 16.27
N LEU A 523 19.06 29.68 15.94
CA LEU A 523 18.18 28.56 16.26
C LEU A 523 18.92 27.48 17.07
N LYS A 524 18.35 27.04 18.19
CA LYS A 524 18.77 25.83 18.90
C LYS A 524 18.50 24.58 18.04
N LEU A 525 19.48 23.68 18.02
CA LEU A 525 19.49 22.37 17.35
C LEU A 525 19.39 21.20 18.34
N SER A 526 19.14 21.47 19.62
CA SER A 526 18.86 20.48 20.64
C SER A 526 17.85 21.03 21.64
N LYS A 527 17.18 20.13 22.36
CA LYS A 527 16.47 20.49 23.59
C LYS A 527 17.49 21.05 24.61
N SER A 528 17.03 21.92 25.50
CA SER A 528 17.72 22.32 26.74
C SER A 528 17.07 21.61 27.93
#